data_AF-A0A7C9EDP9-F1
#
_entry.id   AF-A0A7C9EDP9-F1
#
_cell.length_a   1.000
_cell.length_b   1.000
_cell.length_c   1.000
_cell.angle_alpha   90.00
_cell.angle_beta   90.00
_cell.angle_gamma   90.00
#
_symmetry.space_group_name_H-M   'P 1'
#
loop_
_entity.id
_entity.type
_entity.pdbx_description
1 polymer ?
#
loop_
_entity_poly.entity_id
_entity_poly.type
_entity_poly.pdbx_seq_one_letter_code
_entity_poly.pdbx_strand_id
1 'polypeptide(L)'
;MVLSQFLELLLLISDAKGSSKSFPEHETRHVSEHKNVARCARFSPDGRFVATGSADTSIKLFEVAKIKQMMLPEVRDGPIRPVIRTFYDHIQPINDLDFHPQNTILISGAKDHTIKFFDFSKTTAKRAFRVIQDTHNVRSVSFHPSGDYLLAGS
;
A
#
# COMPACT_ATOMS: atom_id res chain seq x y z
N MET A 1 12.98 -12.48 -20.77
CA MET A 1 11.95 -11.44 -20.68
C MET A 1 11.54 -11.33 -19.22
N VAL A 2 12.16 -10.41 -18.48
CA VAL A 2 11.95 -10.29 -17.02
C VAL A 2 10.58 -9.67 -16.81
N LEU A 3 9.65 -10.42 -16.22
CA LEU A 3 8.37 -9.90 -15.76
C LEU A 3 8.66 -8.76 -14.78
N SER A 4 8.48 -7.52 -15.22
CA SER A 4 8.43 -6.38 -14.33
C SER A 4 7.17 -6.55 -13.48
N GLN A 5 7.36 -6.72 -12.18
CA GLN A 5 6.29 -7.07 -11.25
C GLN A 5 5.66 -5.79 -10.72
N PHE A 6 4.62 -5.35 -11.42
CA PHE A 6 3.90 -4.12 -11.15
C PHE A 6 2.76 -4.37 -10.16
N LEU A 7 2.52 -3.39 -9.28
CA LEU A 7 1.22 -3.30 -8.63
C LEU A 7 0.31 -2.45 -9.51
N GLU A 8 -0.78 -3.04 -9.96
CA GLU A 8 -1.81 -2.39 -10.76
C GLU A 8 -2.97 -1.96 -9.85
N LEU A 9 -3.27 -0.65 -9.83
CA LEU A 9 -4.51 -0.17 -9.23
C LEU A 9 -5.61 -0.21 -10.30
N LEU A 10 -6.49 -1.20 -10.18
CA LEU A 10 -7.63 -1.40 -11.09
C LEU A 10 -8.87 -0.68 -10.57
N LEU A 11 -9.54 0.08 -11.43
CA LEU A 11 -10.89 0.59 -11.17
C LEU A 11 -11.90 -0.38 -11.79
N LEU A 12 -12.89 -0.81 -11.01
CA LEU A 12 -14.04 -1.56 -11.52
C LEU A 12 -15.02 -0.61 -12.20
N ILE A 13 -15.21 -0.75 -13.52
CA ILE A 13 -16.29 -0.05 -14.23
C ILE A 13 -17.57 -0.87 -14.02
N SER A 14 -18.59 -0.26 -13.40
CA SER A 14 -19.89 -0.91 -13.20
C SER A 14 -20.97 -0.17 -13.99
N ASP A 15 -21.32 -0.69 -15.16
CA ASP A 15 -22.59 -0.40 -15.80
C ASP A 15 -23.67 -1.28 -15.15
N ALA A 16 -24.13 -0.88 -13.97
CA ALA A 16 -25.14 -1.62 -13.23
C ALA A 16 -26.56 -1.30 -13.76
N LYS A 17 -26.87 -1.77 -14.98
CA LYS A 17 -28.26 -2.06 -15.40
C LYS A 17 -28.34 -3.37 -16.18
N GLY A 18 -28.61 -4.45 -15.44
CA GLY A 18 -29.33 -5.61 -15.94
C GLY A 18 -28.51 -6.82 -16.41
N SER A 19 -28.96 -7.99 -15.94
CA SER A 19 -28.96 -9.28 -16.66
C SER A 19 -27.61 -9.85 -17.15
N SER A 20 -26.93 -10.56 -16.25
CA SER A 20 -25.94 -11.65 -16.45
C SER A 20 -24.91 -11.54 -17.60
N LYS A 21 -23.63 -11.72 -17.23
CA LYS A 21 -22.48 -12.12 -18.07
C LYS A 21 -21.70 -11.00 -18.78
N SER A 22 -20.95 -10.23 -18.01
CA SER A 22 -19.58 -9.86 -18.39
C SER A 22 -18.76 -9.64 -17.12
N PHE A 23 -17.49 -10.05 -17.14
CA PHE A 23 -16.57 -9.59 -16.10
C PHE A 23 -16.51 -8.07 -16.18
N PRO A 24 -16.52 -7.36 -15.04
CA PRO A 24 -16.40 -5.92 -15.06
C PRO A 24 -15.10 -5.54 -15.77
N GLU A 25 -15.20 -4.65 -16.74
CA GLU A 25 -14.02 -4.13 -17.43
C GLU A 25 -13.12 -3.46 -16.40
N HIS A 26 -11.83 -3.78 -16.45
CA HIS A 26 -10.81 -3.18 -15.61
C HIS A 26 -9.89 -2.37 -16.49
N GLU A 27 -9.59 -1.16 -16.03
CA GLU A 27 -8.61 -0.30 -16.68
C GLU A 27 -7.43 -0.12 -15.72
N THR A 28 -6.21 -0.36 -16.22
CA THR A 28 -4.99 -0.08 -15.47
C THR A 28 -4.80 1.43 -15.42
N ARG A 29 -5.02 2.00 -14.24
CA ARG A 29 -5.00 3.46 -14.05
C ARG A 29 -3.64 3.96 -13.56
N HIS A 30 -3.01 3.22 -12.67
CA HIS A 30 -1.68 3.55 -12.18
C HIS A 30 -0.85 2.30 -11.97
N VAL A 31 0.42 2.41 -12.36
CA VAL A 31 1.45 1.41 -12.14
C VAL A 31 2.52 2.02 -11.25
N SER A 32 2.69 1.46 -10.07
CA SER A 32 3.79 1.85 -9.18
C SER A 32 5.06 1.10 -9.56
N GLU A 33 6.15 1.84 -9.72
CA GLU A 33 7.48 1.24 -9.88
C GLU A 33 8.09 0.91 -8.52
N HIS A 34 8.06 -0.36 -8.16
CA HIS A 34 8.98 -0.96 -7.20
C HIS A 34 10.19 -1.54 -7.93
N LYS A 35 11.34 -1.62 -7.26
CA LYS A 35 12.56 -2.24 -7.84
C LYS A 35 12.50 -3.77 -7.79
N ASN A 36 11.49 -4.34 -7.14
CA ASN A 36 11.25 -5.77 -7.01
C ASN A 36 9.76 -6.03 -6.72
N VAL A 37 9.36 -7.30 -6.64
CA VAL A 37 7.99 -7.80 -6.39
C VAL A 37 7.24 -6.98 -5.36
N ALA A 38 6.13 -6.33 -5.74
CA ALA A 38 5.14 -5.87 -4.77
C ALA A 38 4.40 -7.09 -4.21
N ARG A 39 4.46 -7.31 -2.89
CA ARG A 39 3.91 -8.49 -2.22
C ARG A 39 2.54 -8.26 -1.59
N CYS A 40 2.26 -7.02 -1.23
CA CYS A 40 1.04 -6.66 -0.55
C CYS A 40 0.61 -5.24 -0.92
N ALA A 41 -0.70 -5.00 -0.88
CA ALA A 41 -1.29 -3.69 -1.03
C ALA A 41 -2.55 -3.59 -0.16
N ARG A 42 -2.80 -2.41 0.40
CA ARG A 42 -3.98 -2.11 1.23
C ARG A 42 -4.50 -0.71 0.91
N PHE A 43 -5.83 -0.56 0.92
CA PHE A 43 -6.45 0.75 1.04
C PHE A 43 -6.51 1.15 2.51
N SER A 44 -6.41 2.44 2.79
CA SER A 44 -6.81 2.95 4.10
C SER A 44 -8.32 2.78 4.30
N PRO A 45 -8.81 2.65 5.55
CA PRO A 45 -10.24 2.48 5.84
C PRO A 45 -11.14 3.59 5.26
N ASP A 46 -10.61 4.81 5.17
CA ASP A 46 -11.29 5.97 4.60
C ASP A 46 -11.16 6.08 3.06
N GLY A 47 -10.45 5.14 2.42
CA GLY A 47 -10.22 5.09 0.98
C GLY A 47 -9.35 6.23 0.42
N ARG A 48 -8.75 7.07 1.27
CA ARG A 48 -7.92 8.20 0.83
C ARG A 48 -6.52 7.78 0.40
N PHE A 49 -6.02 6.68 0.95
CA PHE A 49 -4.65 6.23 0.73
C PHE A 49 -4.60 4.78 0.25
N VAL A 50 -3.51 4.46 -0.45
CA VAL A 50 -3.10 3.09 -0.76
C VAL A 50 -1.68 2.93 -0.23
N ALA A 51 -1.38 1.82 0.44
CA ALA A 51 -0.01 1.44 0.79
C ALA A 51 0.37 0.14 0.10
N THR A 52 1.63 0.04 -0.29
CA THR A 52 2.17 -1.09 -1.03
C THR A 52 3.51 -1.49 -0.43
N GLY A 53 3.74 -2.78 -0.22
CA GLY A 53 4.97 -3.32 0.36
C GLY A 53 5.67 -4.25 -0.62
N SER A 54 6.99 -4.17 -0.71
CA SER A 54 7.75 -4.88 -1.75
C SER A 54 8.95 -5.66 -1.21
N ALA A 55 9.38 -6.62 -2.02
CA ALA A 55 10.65 -7.31 -1.88
C ALA A 55 11.88 -6.40 -2.07
N ASP A 56 11.70 -5.17 -2.55
CA ASP A 56 12.75 -4.14 -2.58
C ASP A 56 12.93 -3.43 -1.23
N THR A 57 12.28 -3.94 -0.17
CA THR A 57 12.26 -3.42 1.21
C THR A 57 11.57 -2.07 1.38
N SER A 58 10.94 -1.55 0.34
CA SER A 58 10.22 -0.29 0.38
C SER A 58 8.72 -0.45 0.60
N ILE A 59 8.17 0.45 1.41
CA ILE A 59 6.73 0.70 1.50
C ILE A 59 6.46 1.99 0.73
N LYS A 60 5.54 1.98 -0.24
CA LYS A 60 5.08 3.22 -0.91
C LYS A 60 3.67 3.55 -0.46
N LEU A 61 3.44 4.82 -0.14
CA LEU A 61 2.12 5.35 0.21
C LEU A 61 1.67 6.30 -0.89
N PHE A 62 0.43 6.13 -1.35
CA PHE A 62 -0.20 6.89 -2.41
C PHE A 62 -1.41 7.61 -1.88
N GLU A 63 -1.73 8.75 -2.48
CA GLU A 63 -2.99 9.44 -2.27
C GLU A 63 -3.91 9.19 -3.46
N VAL A 64 -5.10 8.62 -3.19
CA VAL A 64 -6.06 8.22 -4.23
C VAL A 64 -6.55 9.43 -5.03
N ALA A 65 -6.68 10.60 -4.40
CA ALA A 65 -7.04 11.84 -5.09
C ALA A 65 -6.00 12.25 -6.15
N LYS A 66 -4.71 12.11 -5.85
CA LYS A 66 -3.63 12.39 -6.82
C LYS A 66 -3.61 11.40 -7.97
N ILE A 67 -3.89 10.13 -7.68
CA ILE A 67 -4.06 9.11 -8.73
C ILE A 67 -5.25 9.48 -9.63
N LYS A 68 -6.38 9.92 -9.07
CA LYS A 68 -7.54 10.37 -9.86
C LYS A 68 -7.25 11.64 -10.67
N GLN A 69 -6.46 12.59 -10.15
CA GLN A 69 -6.08 13.81 -10.88
C GLN A 69 -5.26 13.49 -12.14
N MET A 70 -4.40 12.47 -12.10
CA MET A 70 -3.70 11.98 -13.29
C MET A 70 -4.63 11.45 -14.38
N MET A 71 -5.90 11.14 -14.04
CA MET A 71 -6.89 10.66 -15.00
C MET A 71 -7.59 11.78 -15.76
N LEU A 72 -7.43 13.04 -15.35
CA LEU A 72 -8.09 14.17 -16.00
C LEU A 72 -7.28 14.63 -17.21
N PRO A 73 -7.90 14.74 -18.42
CA PRO A 73 -7.21 15.14 -19.65
C PRO A 73 -6.49 16.51 -19.55
N GLU A 74 -7.02 17.39 -18.70
CA GLU A 74 -6.57 18.78 -18.50
C GLU A 74 -5.26 18.89 -17.71
N VAL A 75 -4.86 17.86 -16.95
CA VAL A 75 -3.67 17.90 -16.06
C VAL A 75 -2.50 17.11 -16.67
N ARG A 76 -2.33 17.24 -17.99
CA ARG A 76 -1.24 16.58 -18.73
C ARG A 76 0.10 17.33 -18.65
N ASP A 77 0.09 18.58 -18.21
CA ASP A 77 1.28 19.43 -18.19
C ASP A 77 1.83 19.55 -16.76
N GLY A 78 2.53 18.50 -16.31
CA GLY A 78 3.29 18.52 -15.06
C GLY A 78 3.58 17.12 -14.49
N PRO A 79 4.70 16.92 -13.79
CA PRO A 79 5.00 15.65 -13.14
C PRO A 79 4.13 15.48 -11.89
N ILE A 80 2.93 14.92 -12.04
CA ILE A 80 2.17 14.43 -10.89
C ILE A 80 2.90 13.20 -10.37
N ARG A 81 3.19 13.16 -9.07
CA ARG A 81 3.73 11.97 -8.40
C ARG A 81 2.69 11.48 -7.40
N PRO A 82 2.06 10.31 -7.62
CA PRO A 82 0.97 9.84 -6.76
C PRO A 82 1.52 9.25 -5.46
N VAL A 83 2.77 8.77 -5.50
CA VAL A 83 3.55 8.38 -4.32
C VAL A 83 3.81 9.62 -3.47
N ILE A 84 3.15 9.71 -2.33
CA ILE A 84 3.34 10.78 -1.34
C ILE A 84 4.43 10.46 -0.32
N ARG A 85 4.73 9.17 -0.10
CA ARG A 85 5.82 8.71 0.78
C ARG A 85 6.46 7.43 0.25
N THR A 86 7.72 7.25 0.61
CA THR A 86 8.37 5.94 0.54
C THR A 86 9.17 5.71 1.82
N PHE A 87 8.91 4.60 2.49
CA PHE A 87 9.61 4.19 3.70
C PHE A 87 10.63 3.10 3.33
N TYR A 88 11.90 3.31 3.72
CA TYR A 88 13.02 2.38 3.51
C TYR A 88 13.63 2.00 4.87
N ASP A 89 12.77 1.63 5.82
CA ASP A 89 13.20 1.33 7.19
C ASP A 89 13.36 -0.17 7.47
N HIS A 90 12.78 -1.01 6.61
CA HIS A 90 13.03 -2.45 6.63
C HIS A 90 14.33 -2.78 5.88
N ILE A 91 15.08 -3.75 6.41
CA ILE A 91 16.34 -4.22 5.80
C ILE A 91 16.14 -5.48 4.97
N GLN A 92 14.94 -6.09 5.03
CA GLN A 92 14.55 -7.25 4.26
C GLN A 92 13.14 -7.08 3.69
N PRO A 93 12.71 -7.94 2.74
CA PRO A 93 11.42 -7.84 2.10
C PRO A 93 10.22 -7.69 3.04
N ILE A 94 9.31 -6.79 2.67
CA ILE A 94 8.01 -6.62 3.32
C ILE A 94 7.08 -7.72 2.83
N ASN A 95 6.40 -8.39 3.76
CA ASN A 95 5.47 -9.46 3.41
C ASN A 95 4.02 -8.98 3.48
N ASP A 96 3.67 -8.14 4.45
CA ASP A 96 2.31 -7.67 4.65
C ASP A 96 2.25 -6.27 5.26
N LEU A 97 1.12 -5.61 5.09
CA LEU A 97 0.83 -4.26 5.56
C LEU A 97 -0.59 -4.20 6.11
N ASP A 98 -0.83 -3.30 7.07
CA ASP A 98 -2.19 -2.93 7.44
C ASP A 98 -2.29 -1.49 7.96
N PHE A 99 -3.45 -0.86 7.74
CA PHE A 99 -3.74 0.47 8.26
C PHE A 99 -4.49 0.36 9.57
N HIS A 100 -4.15 1.23 10.52
CA HIS A 100 -4.95 1.38 11.73
C HIS A 100 -6.34 1.95 11.34
N PRO A 101 -7.43 1.44 11.95
CA PRO A 101 -8.78 1.82 11.53
C PRO A 101 -9.18 3.29 11.79
N GLN A 102 -8.56 3.99 12.75
CA GLN A 102 -8.87 5.37 13.13
C GLN A 102 -7.65 6.31 13.09
N ASN A 103 -6.47 5.82 13.46
CA ASN A 103 -5.26 6.62 13.54
C ASN A 103 -4.49 6.60 12.21
N THR A 104 -3.71 7.64 11.93
CA THR A 104 -2.82 7.72 10.75
C THR A 104 -1.56 6.88 10.93
N ILE A 105 -1.75 5.59 11.21
CA ILE A 105 -0.71 4.61 11.45
C ILE A 105 -0.80 3.52 10.41
N LEU A 106 0.34 3.21 9.80
CA LEU A 106 0.53 2.04 8.95
C LEU A 106 1.46 1.08 9.69
N ILE A 107 1.11 -0.20 9.73
CA ILE A 107 2.00 -1.26 10.18
C ILE A 107 2.51 -2.09 9.01
N SER A 108 3.68 -2.67 9.20
CA SER A 108 4.27 -3.62 8.26
C SER A 108 4.88 -4.80 8.98
N GLY A 109 4.74 -5.98 8.39
CA GLY A 109 5.45 -7.20 8.78
C GLY A 109 6.45 -7.59 7.69
N ALA A 110 7.67 -7.95 8.08
CA ALA A 110 8.74 -8.23 7.14
C ALA A 110 9.61 -9.42 7.53
N LYS A 111 10.45 -9.82 6.56
CA LYS A 111 11.43 -10.90 6.70
C LYS A 111 12.60 -10.56 7.62
N ASP A 112 12.75 -9.31 8.04
CA ASP A 112 13.73 -8.91 9.05
C ASP A 112 13.28 -9.21 10.50
N HIS A 113 12.19 -9.98 10.63
CA HIS A 113 11.60 -10.40 11.90
C HIS A 113 11.07 -9.20 12.71
N THR A 114 10.65 -8.13 12.03
CA THR A 114 10.10 -6.95 12.70
C THR A 114 8.69 -6.62 12.23
N ILE A 115 7.93 -6.07 13.17
CA ILE A 115 6.72 -5.30 12.89
C ILE A 115 7.06 -3.83 13.12
N LYS A 116 6.88 -2.99 12.10
CA LYS A 116 7.21 -1.56 12.17
C LYS A 116 5.95 -0.72 12.07
N PHE A 117 5.91 0.38 12.83
CA PHE A 117 4.80 1.32 12.87
C PHE A 117 5.24 2.67 12.28
N PHE A 118 4.49 3.15 11.29
CA PHE A 118 4.76 4.40 10.60
C PHE A 118 3.61 5.37 10.83
N ASP A 119 3.91 6.53 11.42
CA ASP A 119 2.99 7.66 11.46
C ASP A 119 3.12 8.42 10.15
N PHE A 120 2.07 8.36 9.33
CA PHE A 120 2.05 9.03 8.03
C PHE A 120 1.34 10.38 8.06
N SER A 121 0.92 10.90 9.23
CA SER A 121 0.40 12.27 9.35
C SER A 121 1.49 13.32 9.10
N LYS A 122 2.71 13.07 9.59
CA LYS A 122 3.83 14.02 9.55
C LYS A 122 4.67 13.84 8.31
N THR A 123 4.72 14.83 7.42
CA THR A 123 5.46 14.79 6.14
C THR A 123 6.94 14.41 6.27
N THR A 124 7.55 14.72 7.41
CA THR A 124 8.96 14.46 7.71
C THR A 124 9.25 13.04 8.20
N ALA A 125 8.23 12.28 8.62
CA ALA A 125 8.43 10.92 9.11
C ALA A 125 8.85 9.99 7.97
N LYS A 126 10.10 9.52 8.05
CA LYS A 126 10.71 8.58 7.08
C LYS A 126 11.02 7.21 7.66
N ARG A 127 10.92 7.05 8.98
CA ARG A 127 11.25 5.83 9.72
C ARG A 127 10.12 5.43 10.65
N ALA A 128 10.15 4.18 11.11
CA ALA A 128 9.21 3.70 12.08
C ALA A 128 9.39 4.43 13.42
N PHE A 129 8.29 4.81 14.07
CA PHE A 129 8.34 5.40 15.41
C PHE A 129 8.28 4.33 16.51
N ARG A 130 7.88 3.10 16.15
CA ARG A 130 7.86 1.93 17.02
C ARG A 130 8.22 0.69 16.21
N VAL A 131 8.95 -0.22 16.83
CA VAL A 131 9.35 -1.51 16.27
C VAL A 131 9.07 -2.59 17.30
N ILE A 132 8.47 -3.69 16.87
CA ILE A 132 8.33 -4.92 17.65
C ILE A 132 9.20 -5.97 17.00
N GLN A 133 10.02 -6.64 17.80
CA GLN A 133 10.89 -7.72 17.36
C GLN A 133 10.18 -9.06 17.54
N ASP A 134 10.20 -9.87 16.50
CA ASP A 134 9.79 -11.27 16.51
C ASP A 134 11.05 -12.15 16.41
N THR A 135 10.91 -13.42 16.77
CA THR A 135 11.90 -14.48 16.59
C THR A 135 11.95 -14.99 15.15
N HIS A 136 10.84 -14.90 14.41
CA HIS A 136 10.70 -15.47 13.08
C HIS A 136 10.24 -14.42 12.06
N ASN A 137 10.24 -14.83 10.79
CA ASN A 137 9.79 -14.02 9.66
C ASN A 137 8.32 -13.62 9.82
N VAL A 138 7.99 -12.33 9.93
CA VAL A 138 6.60 -11.91 10.04
C VAL A 138 5.94 -11.97 8.66
N ARG A 139 5.08 -12.96 8.46
CA ARG A 139 4.43 -13.26 7.18
C ARG A 139 3.14 -12.48 6.97
N SER A 140 2.41 -12.17 8.03
CA SER A 140 1.16 -11.41 7.96
C SER A 140 0.95 -10.56 9.21
N VAL A 141 0.30 -9.41 9.04
CA VAL A 141 -0.11 -8.51 10.12
C VAL A 141 -1.53 -8.01 9.86
N SER A 142 -2.31 -7.83 10.92
CA SER A 142 -3.65 -7.24 10.80
C SER A 142 -4.06 -6.51 12.07
N PHE A 143 -4.60 -5.31 11.92
CA PHE A 143 -5.24 -4.59 13.01
C PHE A 143 -6.63 -5.16 13.30
N HIS A 144 -6.94 -5.26 14.59
CA HIS A 144 -8.32 -5.43 15.01
C HIS A 144 -9.13 -4.17 14.67
N PRO A 145 -10.42 -4.27 14.29
CA PRO A 145 -11.25 -3.10 13.96
C PRO A 145 -11.35 -2.02 15.04
N SER A 146 -11.13 -2.38 16.33
CA SER A 146 -11.06 -1.38 17.41
C SER A 146 -9.79 -0.53 17.40
N GLY A 147 -8.70 -1.04 16.80
CA GLY A 147 -7.39 -0.39 16.76
C GLY A 147 -6.45 -0.72 17.93
N ASP A 148 -6.96 -1.31 19.02
CA ASP A 148 -6.17 -1.58 20.24
C ASP A 148 -5.32 -2.85 20.16
N TYR A 149 -5.68 -3.75 19.24
CA TYR A 149 -5.04 -5.04 19.07
C TYR A 149 -4.53 -5.21 17.65
N LEU A 150 -3.50 -6.02 17.49
CA LEU A 150 -3.04 -6.51 16.20
C LEU A 150 -2.74 -8.01 16.29
N LEU A 151 -2.91 -8.70 15.17
CA LEU A 151 -2.44 -10.06 14.96
C LEU A 151 -1.14 -10.01 14.15
N ALA A 152 -0.21 -10.90 14.50
CA ALA A 152 1.01 -11.14 13.75
C ALA A 152 1.15 -12.65 13.54
N GLY A 153 1.34 -13.05 12.28
CA GLY A 153 1.63 -14.42 11.89
C GLY A 153 3.07 -14.54 11.42
N SER A 154 3.87 -15.33 12.12
CA SER A 154 5.28 -15.61 11.83
C SER A 154 5.50 -17.00 11.24
#